data_AF-A0A4P6K3I4-F1
#
_entry.id   AF-A0A4P6K3I4-F1
#
_cell.length_a   1.000
_cell.length_b   1.000
_cell.length_c   1.000
_cell.angle_alpha   90.00
_cell.angle_beta   90.00
_cell.angle_gamma   90.00
#
_symmetry.space_group_name_H-M   'P 1'
#
loop_
_entity.id
_entity.type
_entity.pdbx_description
1 polymer ?
#
loop_
_entity_poly.entity_id
_entity_poly.type
_entity_poly.pdbx_seq_one_letter_code
_entity_poly.pdbx_strand_id
1 'polypeptide(L)'
;MITQATQLKQQRKYQEALQVDEQAQRLRPRDSRVYAGRAVTLEELGCEQEAMQAVEEAIKRANLPKDRQILIGSHYLKALLLEKERHYDEALAALDNVFTHDLEHVPALQARARILSEQRSK
;
A
#
# COMPACT_ATOMS: atom_id res chain seq x y z
N MET A 1 -2.84 12.84 -28.45
CA MET A 1 -4.29 12.64 -28.26
C MET A 1 -4.63 11.46 -27.33
N ILE A 2 -3.81 10.40 -27.22
CA ILE A 2 -4.07 9.25 -26.31
C ILE A 2 -3.81 9.59 -24.82
N THR A 3 -2.88 10.50 -24.53
CA THR A 3 -2.50 10.89 -23.17
C THR A 3 -3.61 11.64 -22.42
N GLN A 4 -4.24 12.64 -23.04
CA GLN A 4 -5.35 13.38 -22.43
C GLN A 4 -6.56 12.50 -22.10
N ALA A 5 -6.94 11.61 -23.01
CA ALA A 5 -8.07 10.70 -22.79
C ALA A 5 -7.79 9.69 -21.66
N THR A 6 -6.54 9.24 -21.53
CA THR A 6 -6.12 8.33 -20.45
C THR A 6 -6.08 9.07 -19.11
N GLN A 7 -5.57 10.30 -19.09
CA GLN A 7 -5.50 11.14 -17.91
C GLN A 7 -6.89 11.52 -17.39
N LEU A 8 -7.83 11.88 -18.27
CA LEU A 8 -9.23 12.11 -17.93
C LEU A 8 -9.90 10.86 -17.36
N LYS A 9 -9.61 9.68 -17.92
CA LYS A 9 -10.13 8.41 -17.39
C LYS A 9 -9.57 8.10 -16.00
N GLN A 10 -8.28 8.34 -15.77
CA GLN A 10 -7.65 8.17 -14.45
C GLN A 10 -8.23 9.13 -13.42
N GLN A 11 -8.40 10.41 -13.77
CA GLN A 11 -9.03 11.40 -12.88
C GLN A 11 -10.46 11.02 -12.50
N ARG A 12 -11.25 10.53 -13.45
CA ARG A 12 -12.61 10.08 -13.18
C ARG A 12 -12.64 8.87 -12.24
N LYS A 13 -11.81 7.86 -12.50
CA LYS A 13 -11.68 6.69 -11.62
C LYS A 13 -11.22 7.07 -10.22
N TYR A 14 -10.29 8.01 -10.13
CA TYR A 14 -9.82 8.57 -8.87
C TYR A 14 -10.94 9.27 -8.08
N GLN A 15 -11.74 10.11 -8.73
CA GLN A 15 -12.89 10.75 -8.09
C GLN A 15 -13.95 9.75 -7.63
N GLU A 16 -14.24 8.73 -8.44
CA GLU A 16 -15.18 7.66 -8.08
C GLU A 16 -14.66 6.84 -6.89
N ALA A 17 -13.36 6.49 -6.87
CA ALA A 17 -12.71 5.81 -5.75
C ALA A 17 -12.78 6.63 -4.46
N LEU A 18 -12.45 7.93 -4.53
CA LEU A 18 -12.52 8.82 -3.37
C LEU A 18 -13.95 8.93 -2.81
N GLN A 19 -14.98 9.00 -3.67
CA GLN A 19 -16.36 9.05 -3.20
C GLN A 19 -16.77 7.79 -2.45
N VAL A 20 -16.39 6.61 -2.96
CA VAL A 20 -16.64 5.33 -2.30
C VAL A 20 -15.88 5.26 -0.97
N ASP A 21 -14.64 5.71 -0.94
CA ASP A 21 -13.81 5.74 0.27
C ASP A 21 -14.37 6.69 1.32
N GLU A 22 -14.82 7.89 0.93
CA GLU A 22 -15.46 8.84 1.85
C GLU A 22 -16.73 8.24 2.46
N GLN A 23 -17.55 7.56 1.66
CA GLN A 23 -18.75 6.91 2.15
C GLN A 23 -18.41 5.75 3.09
N ALA A 24 -17.42 4.92 2.73
CA ALA A 24 -16.96 3.81 3.56
C ALA A 24 -16.37 4.30 4.89
N GLN A 25 -15.60 5.40 4.88
CA GLN A 25 -15.06 6.04 6.08
C GLN A 25 -16.16 6.61 6.97
N ARG A 26 -17.20 7.26 6.41
CA ARG A 26 -18.35 7.75 7.20
C ARG A 26 -19.11 6.61 7.87
N LEU A 27 -19.28 5.49 7.15
CA LEU A 27 -20.01 4.34 7.66
C LEU A 27 -19.19 3.51 8.66
N ARG A 28 -17.87 3.43 8.48
CA ARG A 28 -16.96 2.60 9.29
C ARG A 28 -15.61 3.30 9.53
N PRO A 29 -15.56 4.37 10.32
CA PRO A 29 -14.36 5.21 10.47
C PRO A 29 -13.17 4.51 11.15
N ARG A 30 -13.42 3.37 11.81
CA ARG A 30 -12.42 2.57 12.53
C ARG A 30 -12.04 1.27 11.81
N ASP A 31 -12.61 1.00 10.64
CA ASP A 31 -12.36 -0.25 9.93
C ASP A 31 -11.08 -0.14 9.09
N SER A 32 -10.01 -0.79 9.55
CA SER A 32 -8.69 -0.81 8.89
C SER A 32 -8.76 -1.27 7.43
N ARG A 33 -9.75 -2.11 7.07
CA ARG A 33 -9.97 -2.59 5.70
C ARG A 33 -10.30 -1.48 4.72
N VAL A 34 -11.00 -0.44 5.18
CA VAL A 34 -11.35 0.71 4.33
C VAL A 34 -10.08 1.45 3.90
N TYR A 35 -9.17 1.69 4.85
CA TYR A 35 -7.91 2.38 4.58
C TYR A 35 -6.95 1.54 3.74
N ALA A 36 -6.91 0.22 3.96
CA ALA A 36 -6.11 -0.68 3.14
C ALA A 36 -6.64 -0.76 1.69
N GLY A 37 -7.96 -0.82 1.49
CA GLY A 37 -8.58 -0.77 0.17
C GLY A 37 -8.30 0.54 -0.57
N ARG A 38 -8.38 1.66 0.15
CA ARG A 38 -7.99 2.98 -0.35
C ARG A 38 -6.53 3.01 -0.78
N ALA A 39 -5.63 2.49 0.02
CA ALA A 39 -4.19 2.45 -0.28
C ALA A 39 -3.90 1.71 -1.60
N VAL A 40 -4.49 0.53 -1.79
CA VAL A 40 -4.36 -0.26 -3.03
C VAL A 40 -4.88 0.54 -4.23
N THR A 41 -6.06 1.14 -4.09
CA THR A 41 -6.67 1.91 -5.18
C THR A 41 -5.82 3.12 -5.58
N LEU A 42 -5.25 3.81 -4.59
CA LEU A 42 -4.37 4.96 -4.84
C LEU A 42 -3.05 4.56 -5.48
N GLU A 43 -2.49 3.40 -5.11
CA GLU A 43 -1.29 2.87 -5.75
C GLU A 43 -1.55 2.51 -7.22
N GLU A 44 -2.66 1.86 -7.53
CA GLU A 44 -3.07 1.54 -8.91
C GLU A 44 -3.30 2.79 -9.77
N LEU A 45 -3.68 3.91 -9.14
CA LEU A 45 -3.88 5.20 -9.78
C LEU A 45 -2.59 6.02 -9.91
N GLY A 46 -1.47 5.55 -9.31
CA GLY A 46 -0.18 6.23 -9.32
C GLY A 46 -0.10 7.41 -8.34
N CYS A 47 -1.02 7.51 -7.39
CA CYS A 47 -1.04 8.53 -6.33
C CYS A 47 -0.22 8.03 -5.13
N GLU A 48 1.10 7.97 -5.30
CA GLU A 48 2.01 7.28 -4.36
C GLU A 48 2.03 7.91 -2.96
N GLN A 49 1.98 9.24 -2.86
CA GLN A 49 1.98 9.95 -1.57
C GLN A 49 0.69 9.67 -0.79
N GLU A 50 -0.46 9.75 -1.45
CA GLU A 50 -1.75 9.46 -0.83
C GLU A 50 -1.89 7.98 -0.51
N ALA A 51 -1.34 7.09 -1.34
CA ALA A 51 -1.28 5.66 -1.06
C ALA A 51 -0.49 5.39 0.23
N MET A 52 0.68 6.03 0.40
CA MET A 52 1.48 5.91 1.62
C MET A 52 0.71 6.37 2.86
N GLN A 53 0.03 7.53 2.79
CA GLN A 53 -0.81 8.01 3.91
C GLN A 53 -1.93 7.03 4.25
N ALA A 54 -2.58 6.44 3.24
CA ALA A 54 -3.64 5.47 3.45
C ALA A 54 -3.11 4.15 4.06
N VAL A 55 -1.93 3.69 3.65
CA VAL A 55 -1.23 2.55 4.25
C VAL A 55 -0.97 2.79 5.74
N GLU A 56 -0.44 3.95 6.10
CA GLU A 56 -0.13 4.28 7.49
C GLU A 56 -1.39 4.34 8.37
N GLU A 57 -2.47 4.91 7.86
CA GLU A 57 -3.75 4.96 8.56
C GLU A 57 -4.39 3.57 8.69
N ALA A 58 -4.18 2.67 7.72
CA ALA A 58 -4.60 1.27 7.78
C ALA A 58 -3.87 0.50 8.88
N ILE A 59 -2.53 0.62 8.93
CA ILE A 59 -1.68 -0.01 9.97
C ILE A 59 -2.08 0.51 11.35
N LYS A 60 -2.23 1.84 11.50
CA LYS A 60 -2.61 2.48 12.77
C LYS A 60 -3.96 2.01 13.31
N ARG A 61 -4.90 1.66 12.42
CA ARG A 61 -6.24 1.14 12.79
C ARG A 61 -6.29 -0.36 12.94
N ALA A 62 -5.34 -1.09 12.37
CA ALA A 62 -5.26 -2.53 12.46
C ALA A 62 -4.72 -2.95 13.84
N ASN A 63 -5.59 -2.91 14.84
CA ASN A 63 -5.25 -3.20 16.24
C ASN A 63 -5.94 -4.46 16.78
N LEU A 64 -6.71 -5.17 15.97
CA LEU A 64 -7.38 -6.40 16.36
C LEU A 64 -6.65 -7.63 15.78
N PRO A 65 -6.68 -8.78 16.45
CA PRO A 65 -6.07 -10.02 15.95
C PRO A 65 -6.57 -10.44 14.55
N LYS A 66 -7.82 -10.12 14.22
CA LYS A 66 -8.44 -10.37 12.91
C LYS A 66 -7.85 -9.50 11.79
N ASP A 67 -7.14 -8.43 12.13
CA ASP A 67 -6.55 -7.50 11.17
C ASP A 67 -5.15 -7.94 10.72
N ARG A 68 -4.68 -9.13 11.13
CA ARG A 68 -3.39 -9.70 10.71
C ARG A 68 -3.18 -9.61 9.20
N GLN A 69 -4.19 -9.99 8.40
CA GLN A 69 -4.09 -9.94 6.94
C GLN A 69 -3.95 -8.51 6.41
N ILE A 70 -4.58 -7.55 7.10
CA ILE A 70 -4.48 -6.12 6.78
C ILE A 70 -3.08 -5.59 7.10
N LEU A 71 -2.49 -6.00 8.22
CA LEU A 71 -1.10 -5.67 8.56
C LEU A 71 -0.13 -6.23 7.51
N ILE A 72 -0.26 -7.51 7.16
CA ILE A 72 0.55 -8.15 6.10
C ILE A 72 0.46 -7.35 4.79
N GLY A 73 -0.76 -7.12 4.30
CA GLY A 73 -0.99 -6.42 3.03
C GLY A 73 -0.49 -4.97 3.06
N SER A 74 -0.75 -4.25 4.15
CA SER A 74 -0.37 -2.84 4.27
C SER A 74 1.15 -2.66 4.39
N HIS A 75 1.83 -3.50 5.17
CA HIS A 75 3.29 -3.48 5.26
C HIS A 75 3.97 -3.92 3.96
N TYR A 76 3.39 -4.90 3.25
CA TYR A 76 3.88 -5.28 1.93
C TYR A 76 3.74 -4.12 0.93
N LEU A 77 2.57 -3.46 0.87
CA LEU A 77 2.36 -2.30 0.01
C LEU A 77 3.29 -1.14 0.38
N LYS A 78 3.52 -0.90 1.69
CA LYS A 78 4.49 0.08 2.18
C LYS A 78 5.89 -0.19 1.60
N ALA A 79 6.33 -1.45 1.64
CA ALA A 79 7.64 -1.84 1.12
C ALA A 79 7.77 -1.57 -0.38
N LEU A 80 6.74 -1.88 -1.17
CA LEU A 80 6.74 -1.61 -2.61
C LEU A 80 6.83 -0.11 -2.93
N LEU A 81 6.07 0.71 -2.21
CA LEU A 81 6.11 2.18 -2.38
C LEU A 81 7.50 2.74 -2.03
N LEU A 82 8.07 2.33 -0.90
CA LEU A 82 9.41 2.76 -0.46
C LEU A 82 10.52 2.29 -1.41
N GLU A 83 10.37 1.10 -1.97
CA GLU A 83 11.30 0.59 -2.97
C GLU A 83 11.30 1.40 -4.27
N LYS A 84 10.12 1.83 -4.75
CA LYS A 84 10.02 2.74 -5.91
C LYS A 84 10.78 4.05 -5.67
N GLU A 85 10.72 4.57 -4.45
CA GLU A 85 11.48 5.75 -4.02
C GLU A 85 12.96 5.45 -3.69
N ARG A 86 13.38 4.18 -3.76
CA ARG A 86 14.73 3.69 -3.42
C ARG A 86 15.11 3.86 -1.95
N HIS A 87 14.12 3.99 -1.07
CA HIS A 87 14.25 3.95 0.38
C HIS A 87 14.38 2.50 0.87
N TYR A 88 15.46 1.84 0.46
CA TYR A 88 15.61 0.39 0.59
C TYR A 88 15.64 -0.12 2.04
N ASP A 89 16.27 0.61 2.97
CA ASP A 89 16.34 0.18 4.38
C ASP A 89 14.96 0.20 5.04
N GLU A 90 14.16 1.22 4.74
CA GLU A 90 12.79 1.35 5.24
C GLU A 90 11.86 0.33 4.59
N ALA A 91 12.07 0.04 3.31
CA ALA A 91 11.35 -1.02 2.60
C ALA A 91 11.63 -2.39 3.23
N LEU A 92 12.88 -2.70 3.56
CA LEU A 92 13.24 -3.94 4.25
C LEU A 92 12.63 -4.00 5.66
N ALA A 93 12.62 -2.90 6.41
CA ALA A 93 11.96 -2.82 7.70
C ALA A 93 10.44 -3.05 7.59
N ALA A 94 9.80 -2.56 6.53
CA ALA A 94 8.40 -2.86 6.24
C ALA A 94 8.18 -4.35 5.93
N LEU A 95 9.08 -4.99 5.17
CA LEU A 95 9.01 -6.44 4.91
C LEU A 95 9.24 -7.28 6.18
N ASP A 96 10.11 -6.84 7.10
CA ASP A 96 10.29 -7.52 8.38
C ASP A 96 8.98 -7.56 9.20
N ASN A 97 8.15 -6.50 9.11
CA ASN A 97 6.83 -6.51 9.71
C ASN A 97 5.88 -7.53 9.03
N VAL A 98 6.02 -7.78 7.73
CA VAL A 98 5.27 -8.86 7.05
C VAL A 98 5.65 -10.22 7.62
N PHE A 99 6.95 -10.47 7.76
CA PHE A 99 7.49 -11.75 8.25
C PHE A 99 7.16 -12.04 9.71
N THR A 100 6.83 -11.02 10.52
CA THR A 100 6.31 -11.26 11.88
C THR A 100 4.95 -11.97 11.90
N HIS A 101 4.20 -11.90 10.80
CA HIS A 101 2.87 -12.48 10.67
C HIS A 101 2.80 -13.66 9.71
N ASP A 102 3.60 -13.64 8.65
CA ASP A 102 3.70 -14.67 7.62
C ASP A 102 5.15 -14.77 7.09
N LEU A 103 5.88 -15.78 7.57
CA LEU A 103 7.27 -16.03 7.20
C LEU A 103 7.41 -16.53 5.76
N GLU A 104 6.36 -17.11 5.19
CA GLU A 104 6.35 -17.74 3.86
C GLU A 104 5.65 -16.87 2.81
N HIS A 105 5.42 -15.58 3.12
CA HIS A 105 4.79 -14.64 2.21
C HIS A 105 5.64 -14.44 0.94
N VAL A 106 5.35 -15.25 -0.09
CA VAL A 106 6.15 -15.35 -1.33
C VAL A 106 6.39 -13.98 -1.99
N PRO A 107 5.38 -13.10 -2.16
CA PRO A 107 5.62 -11.78 -2.74
C PRO A 107 6.60 -10.93 -1.94
N ALA A 108 6.59 -11.04 -0.60
CA ALA A 108 7.49 -10.28 0.27
C ALA A 108 8.92 -10.82 0.18
N LEU A 109 9.10 -12.14 0.07
CA LEU A 109 10.42 -12.75 -0.14
C LEU A 109 11.03 -12.31 -1.47
N GLN A 110 10.22 -12.26 -2.53
CA GLN A 110 10.65 -11.78 -3.84
C GLN A 110 11.05 -10.30 -3.80
N ALA A 111 10.24 -9.45 -3.17
CA ALA A 111 10.56 -8.04 -2.99
C ALA A 111 11.87 -7.87 -2.19
N ARG A 112 12.05 -8.62 -1.10
CA ARG A 112 13.28 -8.59 -0.29
C ARG A 112 14.51 -8.93 -1.13
N ALA A 113 14.44 -10.00 -1.92
CA ALA A 113 15.54 -10.44 -2.77
C ALA A 113 15.91 -9.38 -3.82
N ARG A 114 14.91 -8.75 -4.44
CA ARG A 114 15.12 -7.66 -5.41
C ARG A 114 15.78 -6.44 -4.75
N ILE A 115 15.25 -5.95 -3.62
CA ILE A 115 15.81 -4.81 -2.88
C ILE A 115 17.28 -5.06 -2.50
N LEU A 116 17.58 -6.24 -1.95
CA LEU A 116 18.95 -6.61 -1.55
C LEU A 116 19.90 -6.69 -2.75
N SER A 117 19.42 -7.14 -3.90
CA SER A 117 20.22 -7.17 -5.13
C SER A 117 20.55 -5.75 -5.63
N GLU A 118 19.59 -4.83 -5.57
CA GLU A 118 19.79 -3.44 -5.98
C GLU A 118 20.69 -2.67 -5.01
N GLN A 119 20.56 -2.88 -3.70
CA GLN A 119 21.43 -2.25 -2.69
C GLN A 119 22.90 -2.63 -2.88
N ARG A 120 23.19 -3.88 -3.25
CA ARG A 120 24.56 -4.39 -3.48
C ARG A 120 25.17 -3.92 -4.79
N SER A 121 24.36 -3.38 -5.70
CA SER A 121 24.81 -2.91 -7.02
C SER A 121 25.22 -1.43 -7.06
N LYS A 122 25.09 -0.72 -5.93
CA LYS A 122 25.57 0.66 -5.71
C LYS A 122 26.94 0.67 -5.05
#